data_AF-A0A0Q4JUE4-F1
#
_entry.id   AF-A0A0Q4JUE4-F1
#
_cell.length_a   1.000
_cell.length_b   1.000
_cell.length_c   1.000
_cell.angle_alpha   90.00
_cell.angle_beta   90.00
_cell.angle_gamma   90.00
#
_symmetry.space_group_name_H-M   'P 1'
#
loop_
_entity.id
_entity.type
_entity.pdbx_description
1 polymer ?
#
loop_
_entity_poly.entity_id
_entity_poly.type
_entity_poly.pdbx_seq_one_letter_code
_entity_poly.pdbx_strand_id
1 'polypeptide(L)'
;MTGRTIKSHDPDLDQSILDISGAVLRLSNAETALILAYEEEQKKGSMGRVAYAVASKRAIESTISGHASRLQIPPIALRVIISQHDRLREKMGRRPNMDQLVAAVEAAEAGFHERAQTDRAAMIEARYHAKRSHKYAEDSTAASKYLRACA
;
A
#
# COMPACT_ATOMS: atom_id res chain seq x y z
N MET A 1 -8.88 9.46 -33.43
CA MET A 1 -7.44 9.29 -33.16
C MET A 1 -7.22 7.95 -32.47
N THR A 2 -6.53 7.01 -33.11
CA THR A 2 -6.08 5.77 -32.46
C THR A 2 -4.66 6.00 -31.94
N GLY A 3 -4.52 6.30 -30.65
CA GLY A 3 -3.22 6.52 -30.00
C GLY A 3 -2.29 5.30 -30.10
N ARG A 4 -0.97 5.52 -29.95
CA ARG A 4 0.06 4.46 -30.06
C ARG A 4 -0.16 3.39 -28.98
N THR A 5 -0.02 2.12 -29.35
CA THR A 5 -0.11 1.02 -28.37
C THR A 5 1.11 1.06 -27.45
N ILE A 6 0.98 0.52 -26.24
CA ILE A 6 2.10 0.44 -25.29
C ILE A 6 3.26 -0.31 -25.95
N LYS A 7 2.99 -1.47 -26.55
CA LYS A 7 3.98 -2.26 -27.30
C LYS A 7 4.77 -1.47 -28.37
N SER A 8 4.13 -0.55 -29.10
CA SER A 8 4.82 0.21 -30.15
C SER A 8 5.51 1.47 -29.64
N HIS A 9 5.16 1.93 -28.44
CA HIS A 9 5.74 3.12 -27.82
C HIS A 9 6.87 2.77 -26.84
N ASP A 10 6.64 1.77 -26.00
CA ASP A 10 7.54 1.28 -24.96
C ASP A 10 7.37 -0.26 -24.82
N PRO A 11 8.15 -1.06 -25.58
CA PRO A 11 8.05 -2.51 -25.55
C PRO A 11 8.51 -3.11 -24.22
N ASP A 12 9.45 -2.46 -23.51
CA ASP A 12 9.94 -2.93 -22.22
C ASP A 12 8.88 -2.77 -21.12
N LEU A 13 8.10 -1.69 -21.20
CA LEU A 13 6.93 -1.49 -20.35
C LEU A 13 5.82 -2.50 -20.67
N ASP A 14 5.51 -2.74 -21.95
CA ASP A 14 4.51 -3.76 -22.34
C ASP A 14 4.90 -5.14 -21.81
N GLN A 15 6.18 -5.51 -21.94
CA GLN A 15 6.70 -6.77 -21.42
C GLN A 15 6.62 -6.83 -19.89
N SER A 16 7.00 -5.75 -19.21
CA SER A 16 6.90 -5.69 -17.74
C SER A 16 5.46 -5.82 -17.24
N ILE A 17 4.50 -5.17 -17.90
CA ILE A 17 3.07 -5.32 -17.56
C ILE A 17 2.64 -6.79 -17.67
N LEU A 18 3.06 -7.49 -18.73
CA LEU A 18 2.71 -8.89 -18.92
C LEU A 18 3.35 -9.82 -17.89
N ASP A 19 4.61 -9.60 -17.58
CA ASP A 19 5.37 -10.47 -16.69
C ASP A 19 4.94 -10.35 -15.23
N ILE A 20 4.61 -9.13 -14.78
CA ILE A 20 4.43 -8.85 -13.35
C ILE A 20 3.07 -8.29 -12.94
N SER A 21 2.07 -8.18 -13.83
CA SER A 21 0.68 -7.85 -13.44
C SER A 21 0.16 -8.75 -12.30
N GLY A 22 0.35 -10.06 -12.42
CA GLY A 22 0.00 -11.00 -11.35
C GLY A 22 0.82 -10.84 -10.06
N ALA A 23 2.06 -10.34 -10.13
CA ALA A 23 2.85 -10.03 -8.94
C ALA A 23 2.33 -8.77 -8.21
N VAL A 24 1.88 -7.75 -8.95
CA VAL A 24 1.27 -6.56 -8.36
C VAL A 24 0.00 -6.92 -7.58
N LEU A 25 -0.88 -7.75 -8.14
CA LEU A 25 -2.07 -8.23 -7.43
C LEU A 25 -1.71 -9.04 -6.18
N ARG A 26 -0.73 -9.96 -6.29
CA ARG A 26 -0.26 -10.75 -5.14
C ARG A 26 0.36 -9.88 -4.05
N LEU A 27 1.04 -8.79 -4.41
CA LEU A 27 1.60 -7.86 -3.43
C LEU A 27 0.50 -7.20 -2.61
N SER A 28 -0.58 -6.73 -3.25
CA SER A 28 -1.74 -6.16 -2.53
C SER A 28 -2.32 -7.17 -1.52
N ASN A 29 -2.47 -8.42 -1.93
CA ASN A 29 -2.95 -9.49 -1.03
C ASN A 29 -1.97 -9.77 0.12
N ALA A 30 -0.66 -9.73 -0.15
CA ALA A 30 0.37 -9.91 0.87
C ALA A 30 0.42 -8.73 1.86
N GLU A 31 0.18 -7.50 1.40
CA GLU A 31 0.03 -6.32 2.24
C GLU A 31 -1.18 -6.46 3.18
N THR A 32 -2.33 -6.90 2.66
CA THR A 32 -3.51 -7.19 3.50
C THR A 32 -3.25 -8.32 4.50
N ALA A 33 -2.63 -9.41 4.06
CA ALA A 33 -2.30 -10.55 4.93
C ALA A 33 -1.34 -10.14 6.06
N LEU A 34 -0.40 -9.22 5.80
CA LEU A 34 0.50 -8.69 6.81
C LEU A 34 -0.26 -7.87 7.87
N ILE A 35 -1.20 -7.02 7.45
CA ILE A 35 -2.05 -6.26 8.39
C ILE A 35 -2.84 -7.22 9.29
N LEU A 36 -3.48 -8.23 8.71
CA LEU A 36 -4.24 -9.24 9.48
C LEU A 36 -3.34 -10.03 10.44
N ALA A 37 -2.12 -10.35 10.02
CA ALA A 37 -1.15 -11.03 10.88
C ALA A 37 -0.77 -10.18 12.10
N TYR A 38 -0.55 -8.87 11.93
CA TYR A 38 -0.30 -7.96 13.05
C TYR A 38 -1.49 -7.85 14.01
N GLU A 39 -2.71 -7.79 13.49
CA GLU A 39 -3.91 -7.79 14.33
C GLU A 39 -4.06 -9.08 15.15
N GLU A 40 -3.76 -10.23 14.55
CA GLU A 40 -3.78 -11.51 15.25
C GLU A 40 -2.66 -11.63 16.29
N GLU A 41 -1.47 -11.13 15.98
CA GLU A 41 -0.34 -11.10 16.93
C GLU A 41 -0.70 -10.28 18.16
N GLN A 42 -1.32 -9.10 17.99
CA GLN A 42 -1.77 -8.28 19.11
C GLN A 42 -2.86 -8.97 19.96
N LYS A 43 -3.75 -9.75 19.35
CA LYS A 43 -4.85 -10.42 20.05
C LYS A 43 -4.46 -11.75 20.71
N LYS A 44 -3.55 -12.50 20.10
CA LYS A 44 -3.25 -13.91 20.45
C LYS A 44 -1.79 -14.17 20.81
N GLY A 45 -0.89 -13.20 20.67
CA GLY A 45 0.53 -13.32 21.00
C GLY A 45 1.35 -14.24 20.06
N SER A 46 0.81 -14.62 18.90
CA SER A 46 1.47 -15.53 17.95
C SER A 46 2.32 -14.78 16.94
N MET A 47 3.65 -14.83 17.09
CA MET A 47 4.61 -14.08 16.25
C MET A 47 4.93 -14.73 14.89
N GLY A 48 4.70 -16.04 14.73
CA GLY A 48 5.16 -16.80 13.55
C GLY A 48 4.50 -16.39 12.22
N ARG A 49 3.26 -15.88 12.27
CA ARG A 49 2.50 -15.47 11.09
C ARG A 49 3.01 -14.16 10.49
N VAL A 50 3.44 -13.23 11.33
CA VAL A 50 3.96 -11.93 10.89
C VAL A 50 5.27 -12.11 10.13
N ALA A 51 6.20 -12.90 10.67
CA ALA A 51 7.48 -13.17 10.01
C ALA A 51 7.30 -13.79 8.61
N TYR A 52 6.40 -14.76 8.49
CA TYR A 52 6.06 -15.36 7.20
C TYR A 52 5.43 -14.35 6.22
N ALA A 53 4.48 -13.55 6.68
CA ALA A 53 3.84 -12.52 5.86
C ALA A 53 4.83 -11.46 5.37
N VAL A 54 5.76 -11.01 6.23
CA VAL A 54 6.84 -10.08 5.86
C VAL A 54 7.76 -10.69 4.80
N ALA A 55 8.18 -11.95 4.98
CA ALA A 55 9.07 -12.62 4.03
C ALA A 55 8.41 -12.79 2.65
N SER A 56 7.15 -13.23 2.62
CA SER A 56 6.35 -13.37 1.39
C SER A 56 6.19 -12.03 0.66
N LYS A 57 5.84 -10.97 1.40
CA LYS A 57 5.73 -9.61 0.85
C LYS A 57 7.05 -9.15 0.22
N ARG A 58 8.17 -9.29 0.93
CA ARG A 58 9.51 -8.86 0.45
C ARG A 58 9.94 -9.58 -0.83
N ALA A 59 9.65 -10.87 -0.95
CA ALA A 59 9.98 -11.64 -2.15
C ALA A 59 9.26 -11.09 -3.39
N ILE A 60 7.99 -10.70 -3.25
CA ILE A 60 7.20 -10.10 -4.33
C ILE A 60 7.72 -8.67 -4.64
N GLU A 61 8.03 -7.87 -3.62
CA GLU A 61 8.60 -6.53 -3.78
C GLU A 61 9.94 -6.55 -4.54
N SER A 62 10.78 -7.55 -4.29
CA SER A 62 12.05 -7.74 -5.01
C SER A 62 11.82 -7.96 -6.51
N THR A 63 10.80 -8.76 -6.86
CA THR A 63 10.45 -9.02 -8.27
C THR A 63 10.04 -7.73 -8.98
N ILE A 64 9.16 -6.94 -8.36
CA ILE A 64 8.69 -5.66 -8.92
C ILE A 64 9.86 -4.68 -9.03
N SER A 65 10.73 -4.63 -8.02
CA SER A 65 11.91 -3.75 -8.01
C SER A 65 12.89 -4.07 -9.14
N GLY A 66 13.09 -5.35 -9.47
CA GLY A 66 13.92 -5.75 -10.60
C GLY A 66 13.39 -5.25 -11.96
N HIS A 67 12.08 -5.34 -12.19
CA HIS A 67 11.46 -4.80 -13.41
C HIS A 67 11.51 -3.27 -13.44
N ALA A 68 11.21 -2.61 -12.32
CA ALA A 68 11.25 -1.15 -12.21
C ALA A 68 12.66 -0.59 -12.45
N SER A 69 13.68 -1.28 -11.95
CA SER A 69 15.08 -0.90 -12.18
C SER A 69 15.46 -0.95 -13.67
N ARG A 70 14.95 -1.91 -14.45
CA ARG A 70 15.21 -1.97 -15.90
C ARG A 70 14.57 -0.80 -16.65
N LEU A 71 13.38 -0.40 -16.22
CA LEU A 71 12.65 0.76 -16.74
C LEU A 71 13.15 2.10 -16.18
N GLN A 72 14.13 2.09 -15.26
CA GLN A 72 14.67 3.27 -14.57
C GLN A 72 13.60 4.11 -13.85
N ILE A 73 12.57 3.46 -13.31
CA ILE A 73 11.50 4.11 -12.54
C ILE A 73 11.43 3.56 -11.11
N PRO A 74 10.83 4.31 -10.16
CA PRO A 74 10.55 3.79 -8.82
C PRO A 74 9.62 2.56 -8.87
N PRO A 75 9.84 1.54 -8.01
CA PRO A 75 8.97 0.34 -7.96
C PRO A 75 7.51 0.67 -7.73
N ILE A 76 7.22 1.69 -6.92
CA ILE A 76 5.86 2.15 -6.66
C ILE A 76 5.20 2.75 -7.91
N ALA A 77 5.97 3.45 -8.75
CA ALA A 77 5.47 4.02 -10.00
C ALA A 77 5.06 2.91 -10.97
N LEU A 78 5.92 1.87 -11.12
CA LEU A 78 5.58 0.70 -11.92
C LEU A 78 4.30 0.01 -11.42
N ARG A 79 4.15 -0.10 -10.10
CA ARG A 79 2.95 -0.66 -9.47
C ARG A 79 1.68 0.14 -9.81
N VAL A 80 1.76 1.46 -9.77
CA VAL A 80 0.65 2.36 -10.15
C VAL A 80 0.30 2.18 -11.62
N ILE A 81 1.30 2.19 -12.51
CA ILE A 81 1.09 2.02 -13.95
C ILE A 81 0.37 0.70 -14.25
N ILE A 82 0.86 -0.42 -13.70
CA ILE A 82 0.24 -1.74 -13.89
C ILE A 82 -1.18 -1.77 -13.32
N SER A 83 -1.41 -1.20 -12.14
CA SER A 83 -2.75 -1.17 -11.55
C SER A 83 -3.74 -0.37 -12.38
N GLN A 84 -3.34 0.77 -12.97
CA GLN A 84 -4.22 1.54 -13.85
C GLN A 84 -4.41 0.85 -15.19
N HIS A 85 -3.37 0.23 -15.74
CA HIS A 85 -3.47 -0.59 -16.94
C HIS A 85 -4.53 -1.69 -16.78
N ASP A 86 -4.47 -2.47 -15.70
CA ASP A 86 -5.37 -3.59 -15.49
C ASP A 86 -6.82 -3.13 -15.28
N ARG A 87 -7.02 -2.06 -14.50
CA ARG A 87 -8.34 -1.42 -14.33
C ARG A 87 -8.93 -0.92 -15.64
N LEU A 88 -8.13 -0.24 -16.47
CA LEU A 88 -8.57 0.23 -17.78
C LEU A 88 -8.90 -0.93 -18.69
N ARG A 89 -8.05 -1.96 -18.70
CA ARG A 89 -8.26 -3.16 -19.50
C ARG A 89 -9.57 -3.86 -19.14
N GLU A 90 -9.85 -4.03 -17.86
CA GLU A 90 -11.12 -4.58 -17.37
C GLU A 90 -12.32 -3.72 -17.79
N LYS A 91 -12.23 -2.39 -17.58
CA LYS A 91 -13.30 -1.45 -17.94
C LYS A 91 -13.59 -1.41 -19.43
N MET A 92 -12.56 -1.52 -20.27
CA MET A 92 -12.67 -1.36 -21.72
C MET A 92 -12.82 -2.68 -22.48
N GLY A 93 -12.55 -3.83 -21.84
CA GLY A 93 -12.49 -5.13 -22.50
C GLY A 93 -11.32 -5.30 -23.48
N ARG A 94 -10.38 -4.35 -23.54
CA ARG A 94 -9.21 -4.36 -24.42
C ARG A 94 -8.03 -3.64 -23.77
N ARG A 95 -6.81 -3.89 -24.25
CA ARG A 95 -5.63 -3.16 -23.76
C ARG A 95 -5.76 -1.65 -24.03
N PRO A 96 -5.46 -0.79 -23.04
CA PRO A 96 -5.40 0.65 -23.25
C PRO A 96 -4.20 1.02 -24.15
N ASN A 97 -4.31 2.14 -24.84
CA ASN A 97 -3.17 2.74 -25.53
C ASN A 97 -2.36 3.63 -24.56
N MET A 98 -1.21 4.15 -25.01
CA MET A 98 -0.32 4.93 -24.15
C MET A 98 -1.01 6.18 -23.58
N ASP A 99 -1.71 6.95 -24.43
CA ASP A 99 -2.38 8.19 -24.02
C ASP A 99 -3.47 7.92 -22.96
N GLN A 100 -4.22 6.83 -23.11
CA GLN A 100 -5.23 6.40 -22.14
C GLN A 100 -4.61 6.00 -20.80
N LEU A 101 -3.46 5.32 -20.85
CA LEU A 101 -2.75 4.91 -19.65
C LEU A 101 -2.17 6.12 -18.91
N VAL A 102 -1.56 7.07 -19.63
CA VAL A 102 -1.06 8.33 -19.07
C VAL A 102 -2.19 9.08 -18.38
N ALA A 103 -3.30 9.32 -19.07
CA ALA A 103 -4.45 10.03 -18.49
C ALA A 103 -5.02 9.34 -17.23
N ALA A 104 -4.99 8.00 -17.17
CA ALA A 104 -5.43 7.27 -15.98
C ALA A 104 -4.44 7.35 -14.81
N VAL A 105 -3.13 7.38 -15.09
CA VAL A 105 -2.10 7.58 -14.05
C VAL A 105 -2.19 8.99 -13.48
N GLU A 106 -2.33 10.01 -14.32
CA GLU A 106 -2.55 11.40 -13.92
C GLU A 106 -3.82 11.56 -13.08
N ALA A 107 -4.93 10.93 -13.49
CA ALA A 107 -6.16 10.94 -12.71
C ALA A 107 -6.00 10.24 -11.34
N ALA A 108 -5.17 9.20 -11.26
CA ALA A 108 -4.90 8.50 -10.01
C ALA A 108 -4.04 9.33 -9.04
N GLU A 109 -3.15 10.18 -9.55
CA GLU A 109 -2.28 11.07 -8.76
C GLU A 109 -3.10 11.96 -7.81
N ALA A 110 -4.15 12.61 -8.33
CA ALA A 110 -5.06 13.44 -7.52
C ALA A 110 -5.68 12.64 -6.36
N GLY A 111 -6.15 11.42 -6.65
CA GLY A 111 -6.71 10.54 -5.63
C GLY A 111 -5.69 9.98 -4.63
N PHE A 112 -4.40 9.94 -4.97
CA PHE A 112 -3.34 9.61 -4.02
C PHE A 112 -2.99 10.78 -3.11
N HIS A 113 -3.00 12.01 -3.63
CA HIS A 113 -2.78 13.20 -2.80
C HIS A 113 -3.85 13.37 -1.72
N GLU A 114 -5.13 13.22 -2.09
CA GLU A 114 -6.24 13.31 -1.13
C GLU A 114 -6.14 12.24 -0.03
N ARG A 115 -5.84 11.00 -0.42
CA ARG A 115 -5.62 9.90 0.52
C ARG A 115 -4.43 10.16 1.44
N ALA A 116 -3.30 10.62 0.90
CA ALA A 116 -2.13 10.96 1.70
C ALA A 116 -2.41 12.06 2.73
N GLN A 117 -3.25 13.05 2.40
CA GLN A 117 -3.68 14.08 3.35
C GLN A 117 -4.57 13.48 4.45
N THR A 118 -5.53 12.63 4.07
CA THR A 118 -6.43 11.93 5.00
C THR A 118 -5.65 11.03 5.96
N ASP A 119 -4.73 10.23 5.44
CA ASP A 119 -3.88 9.34 6.24
C ASP A 119 -3.00 10.12 7.22
N ARG A 120 -2.46 11.28 6.78
CA ARG A 120 -1.68 12.17 7.64
C ARG A 120 -2.54 12.75 8.76
N ALA A 121 -3.79 13.12 8.49
CA ALA A 121 -4.72 13.60 9.51
C ALA A 121 -5.02 12.50 10.55
N ALA A 122 -5.37 11.29 10.10
CA ALA A 122 -5.61 10.14 10.96
C ALA A 122 -4.38 9.78 11.82
N MET A 123 -3.17 9.87 11.26
CA MET A 123 -1.93 9.64 12.00
C MET A 123 -1.72 10.67 13.13
N ILE A 124 -2.04 11.95 12.89
CA ILE A 124 -1.95 13.00 13.90
C ILE A 124 -2.97 12.76 15.03
N GLU A 125 -4.21 12.40 14.67
CA GLU A 125 -5.28 12.08 15.62
C GLU A 125 -4.93 10.86 16.48
N ALA A 126 -4.45 9.78 15.86
CA ALA A 126 -4.00 8.58 16.57
C ALA A 126 -2.87 8.89 17.58
N ARG A 127 -1.90 9.73 17.19
CA ARG A 127 -0.82 10.19 18.09
C ARG A 127 -1.35 11.01 19.25
N TYR A 128 -2.33 11.88 19.01
CA TYR A 128 -2.97 12.67 20.06
C TYR A 128 -3.70 11.77 21.08
N HIS A 129 -4.51 10.82 20.60
CA HIS A 129 -5.20 9.88 21.47
C HIS A 129 -4.24 9.00 22.26
N ALA A 130 -3.16 8.51 21.64
CA ALA A 130 -2.14 7.73 22.35
C ALA A 130 -1.52 8.51 23.52
N LYS A 131 -1.14 9.78 23.30
CA LYS A 131 -0.63 10.66 24.37
C LYS A 131 -1.65 10.87 25.48
N ARG A 132 -2.92 11.11 25.12
CA ARG A 132 -4.00 11.32 26.10
C ARG A 132 -4.25 10.07 26.95
N SER A 133 -4.29 8.89 26.33
CA SER A 133 -4.48 7.62 27.04
C SER A 133 -3.35 7.33 28.01
N HIS A 134 -2.09 7.61 27.63
CA HIS A 134 -0.95 7.48 28.53
C HIS A 134 -1.09 8.37 29.76
N LYS A 135 -1.42 9.66 29.56
CA LYS A 135 -1.63 10.60 30.65
C LYS A 135 -2.76 10.16 31.59
N TYR A 136 -3.89 9.70 31.04
CA TYR A 136 -4.98 9.19 31.87
C TYR A 136 -4.61 7.94 32.66
N ALA A 137 -3.74 7.06 32.14
CA ALA A 137 -3.25 5.92 32.90
C ALA A 137 -2.36 6.35 34.10
N GLU A 138 -1.49 7.35 33.89
CA GLU A 138 -0.67 7.95 34.95
C GLU A 138 -1.55 8.65 36.00
N ASP A 139 -2.49 9.50 35.56
CA ASP A 139 -3.41 10.22 36.44
C ASP A 139 -4.30 9.25 37.22
N SER A 140 -4.77 8.16 36.61
CA SER A 140 -5.53 7.10 37.28
C SER A 140 -4.72 6.38 38.36
N THR A 141 -3.42 6.20 38.13
CA THR A 141 -2.51 5.63 39.14
C THR A 141 -2.36 6.59 40.32
N ALA A 142 -2.22 7.89 40.07
CA ALA A 142 -2.14 8.92 41.11
C ALA A 142 -3.45 9.01 41.91
N ALA A 143 -4.61 9.02 41.22
CA ALA A 143 -5.92 9.00 41.86
C ALA A 143 -6.12 7.76 42.73
N SER A 144 -5.73 6.57 42.24
CA SER A 144 -5.79 5.33 43.02
C SER A 144 -4.93 5.39 44.29
N LYS A 145 -3.72 5.97 44.21
CA LYS A 145 -2.85 6.17 45.38
C LYS A 145 -3.47 7.13 46.39
N TYR A 146 -4.03 8.24 45.92
CA TYR A 146 -4.71 9.22 46.77
C TYR A 146 -5.89 8.58 47.51
N LEU A 147 -6.78 7.88 46.80
CA LEU A 147 -7.94 7.21 47.40
C LEU A 147 -7.53 6.18 48.46
N ARG A 148 -6.44 5.43 48.24
CA ARG A 148 -5.90 4.49 49.23
C ARG A 148 -5.30 5.17 50.46
N ALA A 149 -4.74 6.37 50.32
CA ALA A 149 -4.18 7.12 51.44
C ALA A 149 -5.26 7.80 52.30
N CYS A 150 -6.46 8.02 51.73
CA CYS A 150 -7.61 8.57 52.43
C CYS A 150 -8.54 7.50 53.05
N ALA A 151 -8.33 6.21 52.74
CA ALA A 151 -9.08 5.07 53.28
C ALA A 151 -8.38 4.49 54.51
#